data_AF-A0A1I3S5M5-F1
#
_entry.id   AF-A0A1I3S5M5-F1
#
_cell.length_a   1.000
_cell.length_b   1.000
_cell.length_c   1.000
_cell.angle_alpha   90.00
_cell.angle_beta   90.00
_cell.angle_gamma   90.00
#
_symmetry.space_group_name_H-M   'P 1'
#
loop_
_entity.id
_entity.type
_entity.pdbx_description
1 polymer ?
#
loop_
_entity_poly.entity_id
_entity_poly.type
_entity_poly.pdbx_seq_one_letter_code
_entity_poly.pdbx_strand_id
1 'polypeptide(L)'
;MSSSEAGRMRNRGGLLAAAALAAVLAIGAGCTARPLYGEVSPTAGSAMATAQLASVEIKPAHNRVGQELRNHLIFLFGGGAGQPANPAYSMDLNVTAYASNATSVSTPQVKLEPTAGFVAVQGTYRLTDTATGKLVSSGTRSVQAAYDIPAQNFAAQRAVRDAENRGARELAELLRLVVAQELAKATSRGVPDIVTSPEDLDRRRAMEETGVFRPRG
;
A
#
# COMPACT_ATOMS: atom_id res chain seq x y z
N MET A 1 50.77 18.15 65.20
CA MET A 1 50.60 18.83 63.89
C MET A 1 49.73 17.93 63.03
N SER A 2 48.68 18.53 62.49
CA SER A 2 47.43 17.89 62.05
C SER A 2 47.55 17.12 60.74
N SER A 3 46.98 15.92 60.69
CA SER A 3 46.77 15.11 59.49
C SER A 3 45.77 15.79 58.54
N SER A 4 45.98 15.66 57.23
CA SER A 4 44.97 16.01 56.22
C SER A 4 45.09 15.09 55.01
N GLU A 5 44.29 14.03 55.01
CA GLU A 5 43.92 13.27 53.82
C GLU A 5 42.66 13.90 53.21
N ALA A 6 42.79 14.53 52.04
CA ALA A 6 41.64 15.04 51.28
C ALA A 6 41.22 13.99 50.24
N GLY A 7 40.05 13.39 50.46
CA GLY A 7 39.44 12.38 49.60
C GLY A 7 39.13 12.91 48.21
N ARG A 8 39.64 12.21 47.19
CA ARG A 8 39.34 12.43 45.76
C ARG A 8 37.90 11.99 45.47
N MET A 9 36.93 12.90 45.62
CA MET A 9 35.54 12.66 45.20
C MET A 9 35.45 12.56 43.67
N ARG A 10 35.32 11.32 43.16
CA ARG A 10 35.03 11.01 41.76
C ARG A 10 33.70 11.64 41.35
N ASN A 11 33.76 12.46 40.31
CA ASN A 11 32.64 13.19 39.72
C ASN A 11 31.67 12.24 38.98
N ARG A 12 30.92 11.43 39.74
CA ARG A 12 29.98 10.42 39.22
C ARG A 12 28.70 11.03 38.63
N GLY A 13 28.40 12.29 38.96
CA GLY A 13 27.19 13.00 38.49
C GLY A 13 27.21 13.36 37.01
N GLY A 14 28.36 13.79 36.48
CA GLY A 14 28.49 14.18 35.06
C GLY A 14 28.35 13.00 34.08
N LEU A 15 28.83 11.82 34.48
CA LEU A 15 28.70 10.59 33.69
C LEU A 15 27.25 10.08 33.63
N LEU A 16 26.48 10.23 34.71
CA LEU A 16 25.08 9.84 34.76
C LEU A 16 24.19 10.79 33.93
N ALA A 17 24.48 12.09 33.95
CA ALA A 17 23.78 13.07 33.12
C ALA A 17 24.03 12.89 31.61
N ALA A 18 25.28 12.60 31.22
CA ALA A 18 25.63 12.30 29.83
C ALA A 18 25.01 10.99 29.33
N ALA A 19 24.96 9.96 30.18
CA ALA A 19 24.30 8.69 29.86
C ALA A 19 22.78 8.83 29.70
N ALA A 20 22.14 9.68 30.52
CA ALA A 20 20.70 9.96 30.41
C ALA A 20 20.37 10.70 29.10
N LEU A 21 21.18 11.68 28.70
CA LEU A 21 20.98 12.42 27.45
C LEU A 21 21.21 11.53 26.22
N ALA A 22 22.23 10.64 26.26
CA ALA A 22 22.47 9.66 25.21
C ALA A 22 21.33 8.62 25.11
N ALA A 23 20.75 8.21 26.23
CA ALA A 23 19.60 7.31 26.25
C ALA A 23 18.35 7.97 25.63
N VAL A 24 18.10 9.26 25.91
CA VAL A 24 16.98 10.00 25.30
C VAL A 24 17.18 10.19 23.79
N LEU A 25 18.41 10.47 23.33
CA LEU A 25 18.74 10.55 21.90
C LEU A 25 18.63 9.19 21.19
N ALA A 26 18.98 8.09 21.86
CA ALA A 26 18.81 6.74 21.33
C ALA A 26 17.33 6.33 21.20
N ILE A 27 16.46 6.80 22.10
CA ILE A 27 15.01 6.55 22.03
C ILE A 27 14.36 7.46 20.97
N GLY A 28 14.87 8.68 20.76
CA GLY A 28 14.41 9.61 19.73
C GLY A 28 14.75 9.20 18.28
N ALA A 29 15.70 8.28 18.09
CA ALA A 29 16.05 7.73 16.77
C ALA A 29 15.03 6.69 16.25
N GLY A 30 13.99 6.36 17.02
CA GLY A 30 13.01 5.31 16.71
C GLY A 30 11.92 5.67 15.71
N CYS A 31 11.76 6.94 15.30
CA CYS A 31 10.78 7.34 14.30
C CYS A 31 11.37 7.28 12.89
N THR A 32 11.64 6.09 12.35
CA THR A 32 12.16 5.89 10.98
C THR A 32 11.07 6.01 9.91
N ALA A 33 10.21 7.04 10.01
CA ALA A 33 9.26 7.37 8.95
C ALA A 33 10.04 7.89 7.74
N ARG A 34 10.25 7.02 6.74
CA ARG A 34 10.93 7.37 5.50
C ARG A 34 9.91 7.85 4.46
N PRO A 35 9.97 9.10 4.00
CA PRO A 35 9.02 9.59 3.02
C PRO A 35 9.22 8.85 1.69
N LEU A 36 8.14 8.30 1.11
CA LEU A 36 8.21 7.58 -0.16
C LEU A 36 8.68 8.49 -1.31
N TYR A 37 8.36 9.80 -1.24
CA TYR A 37 8.66 10.81 -2.25
C TYR A 37 9.54 11.96 -1.73
N GLY A 38 10.07 11.88 -0.51
CA GLY A 38 10.83 12.97 0.09
C GLY A 38 12.30 12.95 -0.33
N GLU A 39 12.73 14.00 -1.01
CA GLU A 39 14.10 14.30 -1.42
C GLU A 39 15.00 14.60 -0.19
N VAL A 40 15.17 13.67 0.75
CA VAL A 40 16.16 13.82 1.84
C VAL A 40 17.42 13.06 1.42
N SER A 41 18.12 13.66 0.45
CA SER A 41 19.13 13.05 -0.41
C SER A 41 18.57 11.87 -1.25
N PRO A 42 18.80 11.82 -2.58
CA PRO A 42 18.42 10.69 -3.41
C PRO A 42 19.31 9.51 -3.05
N THR A 43 18.96 8.85 -1.95
CA THR A 43 19.43 7.51 -1.66
C THR A 43 18.79 6.63 -2.73
N ALA A 44 19.60 5.82 -3.42
CA ALA A 44 19.24 5.09 -4.63
C ALA A 44 17.85 4.41 -4.61
N GLY A 45 17.34 4.01 -3.43
CA GLY A 45 16.04 3.36 -3.27
C GLY A 45 14.80 4.16 -3.71
N SER A 46 14.71 5.50 -3.57
CA SER A 46 13.50 6.24 -3.98
C SER A 46 13.41 6.42 -5.50
N ALA A 47 14.54 6.70 -6.14
CA ALA A 47 14.66 6.76 -7.61
C ALA A 47 14.38 5.38 -8.23
N MET A 48 14.91 4.30 -7.62
CA MET A 48 14.62 2.94 -8.08
C MET A 48 13.15 2.56 -7.95
N ALA A 49 12.46 2.92 -6.86
CA ALA A 49 11.04 2.63 -6.72
C ALA A 49 10.18 3.31 -7.80
N THR A 50 10.52 4.55 -8.17
CA THR A 50 9.84 5.29 -9.24
C THR A 50 10.10 4.66 -10.61
N ALA A 51 11.36 4.26 -10.89
CA ALA A 51 11.70 3.57 -12.12
C ALA A 51 11.03 2.19 -12.23
N GLN A 52 10.93 1.46 -11.12
CA GLN A 52 10.23 0.17 -11.07
C GLN A 52 8.72 0.34 -11.30
N LEU A 53 8.07 1.35 -10.71
CA LEU A 53 6.67 1.66 -10.99
C LEU A 53 6.42 1.92 -12.48
N ALA A 54 7.29 2.70 -13.13
CA ALA A 54 7.19 2.99 -14.56
C ALA A 54 7.33 1.75 -15.46
N SER A 55 7.87 0.64 -14.93
CA SER A 55 8.01 -0.64 -15.62
C SER A 55 6.84 -1.60 -15.41
N VAL A 56 5.79 -1.17 -14.71
CA VAL A 56 4.58 -1.98 -14.47
C VAL A 56 3.56 -1.71 -15.57
N GLU A 57 3.19 -2.74 -16.33
CA GLU A 57 2.03 -2.70 -17.21
C GLU A 57 0.75 -2.95 -16.41
N ILE A 58 -0.29 -2.18 -16.71
CA ILE A 58 -1.64 -2.34 -16.16
C ILE A 58 -2.58 -2.93 -17.20
N LYS A 59 -3.05 -4.15 -16.94
CA LYS A 59 -3.94 -4.88 -17.84
C LYS A 59 -5.27 -4.17 -18.06
N PRO A 60 -5.99 -4.48 -19.17
CA PRO A 60 -7.30 -3.90 -19.44
C PRO A 60 -8.29 -4.10 -18.30
N ALA A 61 -9.11 -3.09 -18.03
CA ALA A 61 -10.20 -3.19 -17.06
C ALA A 61 -11.48 -3.70 -17.74
N HIS A 62 -12.37 -4.31 -16.96
CA HIS A 62 -13.61 -4.93 -17.48
C HIS A 62 -14.89 -4.13 -17.18
N ASN A 63 -14.78 -3.00 -16.47
CA ASN A 63 -15.90 -2.14 -16.15
C ASN A 63 -15.47 -0.66 -16.08
N ARG A 64 -16.43 0.26 -16.02
CA ARG A 64 -16.16 1.71 -16.03
C ARG A 64 -15.25 2.13 -14.88
N VAL A 65 -15.58 1.76 -13.63
CA VAL A 65 -14.82 2.24 -12.45
C VAL A 65 -13.39 1.70 -12.48
N GLY A 66 -13.21 0.44 -12.90
CA GLY A 66 -11.90 -0.15 -13.15
C GLY A 66 -11.14 0.57 -14.26
N GLN A 67 -11.80 1.03 -15.32
CA GLN A 67 -11.15 1.81 -16.37
C GLN A 67 -10.69 3.19 -15.87
N GLU A 68 -11.49 3.88 -15.05
CA GLU A 68 -11.10 5.14 -14.42
C GLU A 68 -9.87 4.96 -13.52
N LEU A 69 -9.89 3.91 -12.68
CA LEU A 69 -8.76 3.56 -11.83
C LEU A 69 -7.51 3.20 -12.65
N ARG A 70 -7.67 2.41 -13.71
CA ARG A 70 -6.58 2.05 -14.63
C ARG A 70 -5.96 3.28 -15.28
N ASN A 71 -6.77 4.21 -15.78
CA ASN A 71 -6.29 5.44 -16.40
C ASN A 71 -5.46 6.27 -15.40
N HIS A 72 -5.95 6.40 -14.16
CA HIS A 72 -5.21 7.07 -13.10
C HIS A 72 -3.89 6.36 -12.78
N LEU A 73 -3.89 5.04 -12.65
CA LEU A 73 -2.66 4.29 -12.37
C LEU A 73 -1.64 4.37 -13.51
N ILE A 74 -2.05 4.30 -14.78
CA ILE A 74 -1.14 4.45 -15.92
C ILE A 74 -0.43 5.81 -15.86
N PHE A 75 -1.19 6.87 -15.59
CA PHE A 75 -0.63 8.21 -15.43
C PHE A 75 0.35 8.26 -14.25
N LEU A 76 -0.06 7.73 -13.10
CA LEU A 76 0.69 7.76 -11.86
C LEU A 76 1.97 6.90 -11.88
N PHE A 77 1.97 5.79 -12.61
CA PHE A 77 3.11 4.87 -12.70
C PHE A 77 4.10 5.34 -13.77
N GLY A 78 3.59 5.74 -14.94
CA GLY A 78 4.42 6.22 -16.04
C GLY A 78 4.79 7.70 -15.96
N GLY A 79 4.32 8.45 -14.94
CA GLY A 79 4.53 9.90 -14.85
C GLY A 79 3.98 10.68 -16.05
N GLY A 80 2.91 10.17 -16.68
CA GLY A 80 2.33 10.73 -17.91
C GLY A 80 2.90 10.18 -19.23
N ALA A 81 3.94 9.35 -19.20
CA ALA A 81 4.51 8.73 -20.41
C ALA A 81 3.62 7.61 -21.01
N GLY A 82 2.57 7.18 -20.29
CA GLY A 82 1.72 6.07 -20.70
C GLY A 82 2.25 4.73 -20.21
N GLN A 83 1.88 3.66 -20.92
CA GLN A 83 2.26 2.28 -20.56
C GLN A 83 3.68 1.95 -21.07
N PRO A 84 4.51 1.21 -20.30
CA PRO A 84 5.83 0.79 -20.76
C PRO A 84 5.75 -0.12 -22.00
N ALA A 85 6.67 0.09 -22.95
CA ALA A 85 6.81 -0.77 -24.13
C ALA A 85 7.38 -2.15 -23.79
N ASN A 86 8.27 -2.23 -22.79
CA ASN A 86 8.87 -3.46 -22.30
C ASN A 86 8.64 -3.58 -20.78
N PRO A 87 7.46 -4.06 -20.34
CA PRO A 87 7.14 -4.14 -18.91
C PRO A 87 7.94 -5.25 -18.21
N ALA A 88 8.52 -4.93 -17.05
CA ALA A 88 9.13 -5.91 -16.15
C ALA A 88 8.09 -6.57 -15.24
N TYR A 89 6.97 -5.89 -15.01
CA TYR A 89 5.86 -6.38 -14.19
C TYR A 89 4.53 -6.18 -14.90
N SER A 90 3.58 -7.05 -14.62
CA SER A 90 2.20 -6.95 -15.08
C SER A 90 1.26 -6.91 -13.88
N MET A 91 0.30 -5.98 -13.90
CA MET A 91 -0.71 -5.81 -12.87
C MET A 91 -2.10 -6.13 -13.43
N ASP A 92 -2.73 -7.11 -12.82
CA ASP A 92 -4.13 -7.47 -13.03
C ASP A 92 -5.00 -6.80 -11.97
N LEU A 93 -6.18 -6.30 -12.37
CA LEU A 93 -7.07 -5.51 -11.54
C LEU A 93 -8.51 -6.00 -11.67
N ASN A 94 -9.16 -6.23 -10.53
CA ASN A 94 -10.60 -6.42 -10.47
C ASN A 94 -11.18 -5.41 -9.48
N VAL A 95 -11.99 -4.49 -10.00
CA VAL A 95 -12.52 -3.32 -9.29
C VAL A 95 -14.03 -3.38 -9.24
N THR A 96 -14.59 -3.14 -8.07
CA THR A 96 -16.03 -3.04 -7.84
C THR A 96 -16.34 -1.76 -7.07
N ALA A 97 -17.52 -1.19 -7.32
CA ALA A 97 -18.02 -0.04 -6.59
C ALA A 97 -19.44 -0.30 -6.09
N TYR A 98 -19.70 0.08 -4.84
CA TYR A 98 -20.99 -0.10 -4.21
C TYR A 98 -21.40 1.20 -3.52
N ALA A 99 -22.55 1.75 -3.92
CA ALA A 99 -23.16 2.88 -3.22
C ALA A 99 -23.93 2.36 -2.00
N SER A 100 -23.75 3.02 -0.87
CA SER A 100 -24.51 2.81 0.36
C SER A 100 -25.07 4.14 0.87
N ASN A 101 -26.27 4.11 1.43
CA ASN A 101 -26.95 5.24 2.04
C ASN A 101 -27.78 4.77 3.23
N ALA A 102 -28.20 5.71 4.08
CA ALA A 102 -29.11 5.39 5.18
C ALA A 102 -30.45 4.87 4.65
N THR A 103 -31.23 4.18 5.49
CA THR A 103 -32.58 3.73 5.12
C THR A 103 -33.56 4.89 5.24
N SER A 104 -34.47 5.04 4.26
CA SER A 104 -35.58 6.00 4.35
C SER A 104 -36.54 5.62 5.48
N VAL A 105 -36.95 6.58 6.30
CA VAL A 105 -38.00 6.40 7.32
C VAL A 105 -39.25 7.14 6.83
N SER A 106 -40.28 6.38 6.46
CA SER A 106 -41.56 6.96 6.04
C SER A 106 -42.67 6.47 6.98
N THR A 107 -43.23 7.40 7.73
CA THR A 107 -44.42 7.23 8.58
C THR A 107 -45.50 8.20 8.11
N PRO A 108 -46.77 8.05 8.53
CA PRO A 108 -47.82 9.00 8.17
C PRO A 108 -47.54 10.46 8.61
N GLN A 109 -46.67 10.66 9.60
CA GLN A 109 -46.35 11.97 10.19
C GLN A 109 -45.00 12.53 9.73
N VAL A 110 -44.09 11.67 9.28
CA VAL A 110 -42.69 12.02 9.00
C VAL A 110 -42.20 11.26 7.78
N LYS A 111 -41.65 11.97 6.80
CA LYS A 111 -40.88 11.40 5.68
C LYS A 111 -39.44 11.88 5.75
N LEU A 112 -38.53 10.96 6.09
CA LEU A 112 -37.09 11.18 6.11
C LEU A 112 -36.44 10.38 4.99
N GLU A 113 -35.93 11.09 4.00
CA GLU A 113 -35.13 10.52 2.92
C GLU A 113 -33.64 10.73 3.23
N PRO A 114 -32.76 9.77 2.90
CA PRO A 114 -31.33 9.97 3.03
C PRO A 114 -30.87 11.14 2.15
N THR A 115 -30.19 12.10 2.75
CA THR A 115 -29.62 13.26 2.04
C THR A 115 -28.14 13.10 1.74
N ALA A 116 -27.51 12.02 2.21
CA ALA A 116 -26.10 11.71 1.98
C ALA A 116 -25.87 10.20 1.98
N GLY A 117 -24.77 9.78 1.34
CA GLY A 117 -24.30 8.41 1.30
C GLY A 117 -22.79 8.33 1.02
N PHE A 118 -22.29 7.10 0.90
CA PHE A 118 -20.91 6.83 0.53
C PHE A 118 -20.87 5.84 -0.63
N VAL A 119 -19.86 5.97 -1.49
CA VAL A 119 -19.49 4.95 -2.46
C VAL A 119 -18.22 4.28 -1.97
N ALA A 120 -18.27 2.97 -1.74
CA ALA A 120 -17.09 2.16 -1.48
C ALA A 120 -16.53 1.63 -2.81
N VAL A 121 -15.30 2.00 -3.15
CA VAL A 121 -14.58 1.47 -4.31
C VAL A 121 -13.54 0.48 -3.82
N GLN A 122 -13.68 -0.78 -4.18
CA GLN A 122 -12.78 -1.87 -3.80
C GLN A 122 -12.03 -2.37 -5.04
N GLY A 123 -10.71 -2.56 -4.90
CA GLY A 123 -9.85 -3.13 -5.92
C GLY A 123 -9.05 -4.29 -5.37
N THR A 124 -9.11 -5.42 -6.06
CA THR A 124 -8.15 -6.52 -5.89
C THR A 124 -7.11 -6.44 -6.98
N TYR A 125 -5.83 -6.61 -6.61
CA TYR A 125 -4.72 -6.53 -7.55
C TYR A 125 -3.81 -7.76 -7.44
N ARG A 126 -3.19 -8.13 -8.57
CA ARG A 126 -2.11 -9.12 -8.64
C ARG A 126 -0.98 -8.56 -9.48
N LEU A 127 0.19 -8.44 -8.88
CA LEU A 127 1.43 -7.99 -9.51
C LEU A 127 2.33 -9.21 -9.78
N THR A 128 2.66 -9.43 -11.04
CA THR A 128 3.48 -10.56 -11.49
C THR A 128 4.71 -10.08 -12.24
N ASP A 129 5.84 -10.74 -12.04
CA ASP A 129 7.05 -10.55 -12.84
C ASP A 129 6.84 -11.14 -14.25
N THR A 130 7.09 -10.35 -15.30
CA THR A 130 6.78 -10.77 -16.69
C THR A 130 7.74 -11.82 -17.23
N ALA A 131 9.00 -11.82 -16.78
CA ALA A 131 10.01 -12.77 -17.23
C ALA A 131 9.83 -14.16 -16.60
N THR A 132 9.48 -14.19 -15.31
CA THR A 132 9.40 -15.44 -14.52
C THR A 132 7.97 -15.92 -14.30
N GLY A 133 6.96 -15.07 -14.53
CA GLY A 133 5.56 -15.34 -14.23
C GLY A 133 5.23 -15.41 -12.73
N LYS A 134 6.20 -15.13 -11.84
CA LYS A 134 6.04 -15.26 -10.39
C LYS A 134 5.18 -14.13 -9.83
N LEU A 135 4.36 -14.48 -8.84
CA LEU A 135 3.60 -13.49 -8.07
C LEU A 135 4.55 -12.69 -7.18
N VAL A 136 4.61 -11.38 -7.39
CA VAL A 136 5.39 -10.44 -6.59
C VAL A 136 4.58 -9.93 -5.41
N SER A 137 3.33 -9.55 -5.65
CA SER A 137 2.42 -9.02 -4.65
C SER A 137 0.96 -9.23 -5.05
N SER A 138 0.08 -9.37 -4.09
CA SER A 138 -1.37 -9.32 -4.31
C SER A 138 -2.10 -8.84 -3.07
N GLY A 139 -3.27 -8.24 -3.25
CA GLY A 139 -4.12 -7.88 -2.13
C GLY A 139 -5.39 -7.17 -2.54
N THR A 140 -6.18 -6.83 -1.52
CA THR A 140 -7.43 -6.07 -1.65
C THR A 140 -7.25 -4.73 -0.96
N ARG A 141 -7.68 -3.64 -1.61
CA ARG A 141 -7.72 -2.29 -1.05
C ARG A 141 -9.08 -1.67 -1.32
N SER A 142 -9.50 -0.77 -0.44
CA SER A 142 -10.80 -0.11 -0.53
C SER A 142 -10.69 1.33 -0.06
N VAL A 143 -11.46 2.21 -0.69
CA VAL A 143 -11.63 3.61 -0.28
C VAL A 143 -13.11 3.96 -0.30
N GLN A 144 -13.49 5.00 0.44
CA GLN A 144 -14.87 5.47 0.51
C GLN A 144 -14.93 6.94 0.15
N ALA A 145 -15.86 7.30 -0.75
CA ALA A 145 -16.13 8.67 -1.14
C ALA A 145 -17.55 9.05 -0.75
N ALA A 146 -17.70 10.11 0.06
CA ALA A 146 -19.01 10.65 0.43
C ALA A 146 -19.67 11.36 -0.77
N TYR A 147 -21.01 11.41 -0.79
CA TYR A 147 -21.79 12.22 -1.72
C TYR A 147 -23.13 12.65 -1.13
N ASP A 148 -23.66 13.76 -1.62
CA ASP A 148 -25.00 14.24 -1.29
C ASP A 148 -26.05 13.63 -2.23
N ILE A 149 -27.24 13.39 -1.70
CA ILE A 149 -28.38 12.82 -2.41
C ILE A 149 -29.42 13.93 -2.65
N PRO A 150 -29.34 14.67 -3.78
CA PRO A 150 -30.32 15.67 -4.13
C PRO A 150 -31.66 15.02 -4.50
N ALA A 151 -32.76 15.76 -4.32
CA ALA A 151 -34.11 15.28 -4.63
C ALA A 151 -34.33 14.94 -6.13
N GLN A 152 -33.54 15.55 -7.03
CA GLN A 152 -33.63 15.27 -8.46
C GLN A 152 -32.85 14.00 -8.82
N ASN A 153 -33.56 12.97 -9.31
CA ASN A 153 -32.98 11.65 -9.61
C ASN A 153 -31.73 11.68 -10.52
N PHE A 154 -31.72 12.51 -11.57
CA PHE A 154 -30.55 12.66 -12.43
C PHE A 154 -29.35 13.25 -11.69
N ALA A 155 -29.57 14.25 -10.83
CA ALA A 155 -28.51 14.84 -10.02
C ALA A 155 -27.98 13.82 -9.00
N ALA A 156 -28.84 12.99 -8.41
CA ALA A 156 -28.43 11.93 -7.50
C ALA A 156 -27.56 10.87 -8.20
N GLN A 157 -27.95 10.42 -9.40
CA GLN A 157 -27.12 9.51 -10.20
C GLN A 157 -25.78 10.14 -10.59
N ARG A 158 -25.75 11.44 -10.90
CA ARG A 158 -24.50 12.16 -11.19
C ARG A 158 -23.60 12.27 -9.96
N ALA A 159 -24.17 12.50 -8.78
CA ALA A 159 -23.43 12.53 -7.52
C ALA A 159 -22.76 11.18 -7.21
N VAL A 160 -23.47 10.06 -7.43
CA VAL A 160 -22.88 8.72 -7.30
C VAL A 160 -21.72 8.53 -8.28
N ARG A 161 -21.91 8.86 -9.57
CA ARG A 161 -20.85 8.71 -10.58
C ARG A 161 -19.61 9.53 -10.28
N ASP A 162 -19.80 10.72 -9.73
CA ASP A 162 -18.73 11.62 -9.30
C ASP A 162 -17.97 11.05 -8.08
N ALA A 163 -18.69 10.50 -7.10
CA ALA A 163 -18.07 9.78 -5.97
C ALA A 163 -17.30 8.52 -6.41
N GLU A 164 -17.81 7.75 -7.37
CA GLU A 164 -17.08 6.62 -7.96
C GLU A 164 -15.77 7.07 -8.63
N ASN A 165 -15.79 8.18 -9.38
CA ASN A 165 -14.58 8.73 -10.02
C ASN A 165 -13.56 9.20 -8.99
N ARG A 166 -13.99 9.87 -7.91
CA ARG A 166 -13.11 10.24 -6.80
C ARG A 166 -12.51 9.01 -6.12
N GLY A 167 -13.36 8.03 -5.78
CA GLY A 167 -12.90 6.78 -5.18
C GLY A 167 -11.92 6.02 -6.06
N ALA A 168 -12.14 5.96 -7.38
CA ALA A 168 -11.20 5.35 -8.32
C ALA A 168 -9.82 6.03 -8.30
N ARG A 169 -9.79 7.38 -8.26
CA ARG A 169 -8.55 8.17 -8.17
C ARG A 169 -7.82 7.94 -6.84
N GLU A 170 -8.54 7.97 -5.74
CA GLU A 170 -7.96 7.77 -4.40
C GLU A 170 -7.42 6.35 -4.23
N LEU A 171 -8.15 5.35 -4.74
CA LEU A 171 -7.69 3.96 -4.74
C LEU A 171 -6.46 3.78 -5.62
N ALA A 172 -6.34 4.50 -6.74
CA ALA A 172 -5.14 4.50 -7.58
C ALA A 172 -3.91 5.04 -6.82
N GLU A 173 -4.04 6.14 -6.10
CA GLU A 173 -2.96 6.68 -5.26
C GLU A 173 -2.56 5.71 -4.14
N LEU A 174 -3.55 5.08 -3.50
CA LEU A 174 -3.29 4.07 -2.48
C LEU A 174 -2.56 2.85 -3.05
N LEU A 175 -3.01 2.34 -4.21
CA LEU A 175 -2.35 1.22 -4.88
C LEU A 175 -0.93 1.58 -5.33
N ARG A 176 -0.70 2.80 -5.80
CA ARG A 176 0.65 3.31 -6.12
C ARG A 176 1.58 3.24 -4.92
N LEU A 177 1.14 3.74 -3.77
CA LEU A 177 1.91 3.68 -2.52
C LEU A 177 2.23 2.22 -2.13
N VAL A 178 1.23 1.35 -2.13
CA VAL A 178 1.39 -0.07 -1.77
C VAL A 178 2.35 -0.77 -2.72
N VAL A 179 2.17 -0.60 -4.03
CA VAL A 179 2.99 -1.27 -5.05
C VAL A 179 4.42 -0.76 -5.04
N ALA A 180 4.63 0.55 -4.83
CA ALA A 180 5.97 1.10 -4.66
C ALA A 180 6.69 0.47 -3.46
N GLN A 181 5.98 0.28 -2.34
CA GLN A 181 6.53 -0.35 -1.15
C GLN A 181 6.88 -1.83 -1.41
N GLU A 182 5.99 -2.58 -2.07
CA GLU A 182 6.20 -3.99 -2.38
C GLU A 182 7.34 -4.22 -3.38
N LEU A 183 7.52 -3.32 -4.35
CA LEU A 183 8.64 -3.36 -5.30
C LEU A 183 9.97 -3.00 -4.63
N ALA A 184 9.96 -2.03 -3.70
CA ALA A 184 11.14 -1.67 -2.93
C ALA A 184 11.53 -2.75 -1.90
N LYS A 185 10.54 -3.40 -1.30
CA LYS A 185 10.72 -4.50 -0.34
C LYS A 185 9.47 -5.39 -0.34
N ALA A 186 9.56 -6.55 -0.98
CA ALA A 186 8.48 -7.52 -1.01
C ALA A 186 8.08 -7.93 0.41
N THR A 187 6.91 -7.49 0.86
CA THR A 187 6.40 -7.74 2.22
C THR A 187 5.10 -8.54 2.18
N SER A 188 4.32 -8.40 1.11
CA SER A 188 3.18 -9.27 0.80
C SER A 188 3.65 -10.58 0.15
N ARG A 189 4.08 -11.55 0.97
CA ARG A 189 4.18 -12.93 0.47
C ARG A 189 2.77 -13.49 0.27
N GLY A 190 2.26 -13.36 -0.95
CA GLY A 190 1.01 -13.97 -1.39
C GLY A 190 1.24 -15.43 -1.77
N VAL A 191 0.68 -16.34 -0.96
CA VAL A 191 0.53 -17.80 -1.18
C VAL A 191 1.85 -18.57 -1.27
N PRO A 192 2.22 -19.41 -0.26
CA PRO A 192 3.28 -20.40 -0.46
C PRO A 192 2.87 -21.32 -1.62
N ASP A 193 3.81 -21.77 -2.46
CA ASP A 193 3.56 -22.73 -3.55
C ASP A 193 2.50 -23.74 -3.09
N ILE A 194 1.33 -23.74 -3.72
CA ILE A 194 0.32 -24.74 -3.41
C ILE A 194 0.98 -26.06 -3.79
N VAL A 195 1.18 -26.91 -2.81
CA VAL A 195 1.70 -28.25 -3.04
C VAL A 195 0.58 -29.02 -3.74
N THR A 196 0.58 -29.00 -5.07
CA THR A 196 -0.48 -29.61 -5.88
C THR A 196 -0.15 -31.04 -6.30
N SER A 197 1.07 -31.52 -6.02
CA SER A 197 1.52 -32.86 -6.39
C SER A 197 2.23 -33.55 -5.21
N PRO A 198 2.07 -34.88 -5.04
CA PRO A 198 2.81 -35.65 -4.04
C PRO A 198 4.33 -35.44 -4.12
N GLU A 199 4.87 -35.24 -5.33
CA GLU A 199 6.31 -34.99 -5.55
C GLU A 199 6.79 -33.64 -4.98
N ASP A 200 5.89 -32.66 -4.82
CA ASP A 200 6.21 -31.36 -4.22
C ASP A 200 6.17 -31.43 -2.68
N LEU A 201 5.43 -32.40 -2.08
CA LEU A 201 5.51 -32.69 -0.64
C LEU A 201 6.84 -33.36 -0.29
N ASP A 202 7.26 -34.33 -1.10
CA ASP A 202 8.51 -35.06 -0.88
C ASP A 202 9.72 -34.14 -1.02
N ARG A 203 9.69 -33.21 -2.00
CA ARG A 203 10.71 -32.15 -2.09
C ARG A 203 10.69 -31.23 -0.89
N ARG A 204 9.53 -30.86 -0.34
CA ARG A 204 9.46 -30.02 0.88
C ARG A 204 10.00 -30.72 2.11
N ARG A 205 9.70 -32.01 2.29
CA ARG A 205 10.28 -32.82 3.38
C ARG A 205 11.80 -32.93 3.24
N ALA A 206 12.29 -33.18 2.03
CA ALA A 206 13.72 -33.19 1.75
C ALA A 206 14.38 -31.80 1.95
N MET A 207 13.64 -30.70 1.71
CA MET A 207 14.10 -29.32 1.94
C MET A 207 14.14 -28.96 3.44
N GLU A 208 13.19 -29.44 4.24
CA GLU A 208 13.21 -29.26 5.71
C GLU A 208 14.41 -29.98 6.35
N GLU A 209 14.83 -31.11 5.80
CA GLU A 209 16.00 -31.86 6.28
C GLU A 209 17.34 -31.27 5.82
N THR A 210 17.40 -30.56 4.69
CA THR A 210 18.67 -30.13 4.07
C THR A 210 18.92 -28.62 4.07
N GLY A 211 17.90 -27.79 4.36
CA GLY A 211 18.04 -26.34 4.54
C GLY A 211 18.48 -25.53 3.30
N VAL A 212 18.52 -26.14 2.11
CA VAL A 212 19.02 -25.50 0.88
C VAL A 212 17.96 -25.50 -0.21
N PHE A 213 17.58 -24.31 -0.66
CA PHE A 213 16.62 -24.09 -1.76
C PHE A 213 17.32 -24.22 -3.13
N ARG A 214 16.91 -25.19 -3.96
CA ARG A 214 17.29 -25.27 -5.38
C ARG A 214 16.06 -25.07 -6.27
N PRO A 215 16.05 -24.07 -7.17
CA PRO A 215 14.96 -23.89 -8.13
C PRO A 215 14.99 -24.97 -9.23
N ARG A 216 13.82 -25.24 -9.84
CA ARG A 216 13.68 -26.15 -10.99
C ARG A 216 14.52 -25.63 -12.17
N GLY A 217 15.30 -26.53 -12.77
CA GLY A 217 15.95 -26.32 -14.07
C GLY A 217 15.00 -26.69 -15.21
#